data_AF-A7AM29-F1
#
_entry.id   AF-A7AM29-F1
#
_cell.length_a   1.000
_cell.length_b   1.000
_cell.length_c   1.000
_cell.angle_alpha   90.00
_cell.angle_beta   90.00
_cell.angle_gamma   90.00
#
_symmetry.space_group_name_H-M   'P 1'
#
loop_
_entity.id
_entity.type
_entity.pdbx_description
1 polymer ?
#
loop_
_entity_poly.entity_id
_entity_poly.type
_entity_poly.pdbx_seq_one_letter_code
_entity_poly.pdbx_strand_id
1 'polypeptide(L)'
;MGGIISWCTLNPLKGNILGMIVQLKSQRDELEEYRICLINRIEETESCIKDYVTHGNRNQALLCLRKKALLVDQLSRIDSYLYQVLQVISDTELAQVNVDVYKHLKLGSELLSKLSKCMQMDDIESMLAVWQTCRENMEDTTCALNEHSSVVDNEALLEELEQLCRGDAVDIAKNLQVAPSSCTPNSETVNISQPATTIPLAPVDHPPDEPKMVAPLNSC
;
A
#
# COMPACT_ATOMS: atom_id res chain seq x y z
N MET A 1 5.94 48.06 34.45
CA MET A 1 5.93 47.98 32.97
C MET A 1 6.95 46.94 32.55
N GLY A 2 6.51 45.73 32.23
CA GLY A 2 7.38 44.66 31.73
C GLY A 2 6.77 44.15 30.44
N GLY A 3 7.40 44.53 29.32
CA GLY A 3 6.89 44.36 27.97
C GLY A 3 6.89 42.91 27.51
N ILE A 4 5.83 42.60 26.79
CA ILE A 4 5.49 41.37 26.08
C ILE A 4 6.68 40.90 25.24
N ILE A 5 7.27 39.75 25.59
CA ILE A 5 8.15 39.04 24.66
C ILE A 5 7.23 38.18 23.78
N SER A 6 6.81 38.79 22.68
CA SER A 6 6.06 38.17 21.59
C SER A 6 6.95 37.12 20.92
N TRP A 7 6.86 35.86 21.36
CA TRP A 7 7.39 34.70 20.66
C TRP A 7 6.24 33.99 19.93
N CYS A 8 5.80 34.54 18.81
CA CYS A 8 4.95 33.83 17.85
C CYS A 8 4.99 34.50 16.47
N THR A 9 6.16 34.52 15.84
CA THR A 9 6.27 34.71 14.39
C THR A 9 7.49 33.96 13.88
N LEU A 10 7.39 32.64 13.76
CA LEU A 10 8.31 31.86 12.92
C LEU A 10 7.60 30.56 12.45
N ASN A 11 7.07 30.62 11.23
CA ASN A 11 6.72 29.51 10.32
C ASN A 11 6.22 28.18 10.94
N PRO A 12 4.90 27.92 10.98
CA PRO A 12 4.35 26.76 11.68
C PRO A 12 4.30 25.43 10.89
N LEU A 13 4.92 25.29 9.71
CA LEU A 13 4.57 24.17 8.81
C LEU A 13 5.73 23.27 8.35
N LYS A 14 6.95 23.43 8.90
CA LYS A 14 8.06 22.52 8.60
C LYS A 14 8.99 22.38 9.80
N GLY A 15 8.81 21.32 10.60
CA GLY A 15 9.92 20.82 11.43
C GLY A 15 9.68 20.53 12.91
N ASN A 16 8.46 20.57 13.44
CA ASN A 16 8.26 20.29 14.87
C ASN A 16 7.64 18.91 15.18
N ILE A 17 7.70 17.94 14.27
CA ILE A 17 7.18 16.57 14.55
C ILE A 17 7.86 16.00 15.79
N LEU A 18 9.19 16.12 15.86
CA LEU A 18 9.97 15.68 17.02
C LEU A 18 9.55 16.43 18.30
N GLY A 19 9.33 17.74 18.21
CA GLY A 19 8.86 18.55 19.34
C GLY A 19 7.47 18.15 19.83
N MET A 20 6.55 17.83 18.92
CA MET A 20 5.20 17.36 19.27
C MET A 20 5.24 15.96 19.89
N ILE A 21 6.10 15.06 19.40
CA ILE A 21 6.30 13.73 20.00
C ILE A 21 6.84 13.88 21.43
N VAL A 22 7.78 14.79 21.67
CA VAL A 22 8.28 15.08 23.02
C VAL A 22 7.17 15.61 23.93
N GLN A 23 6.30 16.48 23.42
CA GLN A 23 5.14 16.97 24.17
C GLN A 23 4.17 15.84 24.54
N LEU A 24 3.84 14.94 23.59
CA LEU A 24 2.99 13.78 23.86
C LEU A 24 3.60 12.84 24.90
N LYS A 25 4.92 12.61 24.83
CA LYS A 25 5.64 11.81 25.83
C LYS A 25 5.64 12.47 27.20
N SER A 26 5.81 13.79 27.26
CA SER A 26 5.68 14.56 28.51
C SER A 26 4.27 14.45 29.11
N GLN A 27 3.23 14.50 28.28
CA GLN A 27 1.84 14.34 28.74
C GLN A 27 1.56 12.93 29.29
N ARG A 28 2.12 11.90 28.64
CA ARG A 28 2.06 10.53 29.16
C ARG A 28 2.70 10.45 30.56
N ASP A 29 3.89 11.04 30.72
CA ASP A 29 4.63 10.98 31.98
C ASP A 29 3.89 11.72 33.10
N GLU A 30 3.27 12.87 32.79
CA GLU A 30 2.42 13.60 33.74
C GLU A 30 1.17 12.79 34.16
N LEU A 31 0.54 12.08 33.22
CA LEU A 31 -0.60 11.20 33.53
C LEU A 31 -0.19 10.00 34.38
N GLU A 32 0.99 9.42 34.14
CA GLU A 32 1.54 8.33 34.96
C GLU A 32 1.86 8.79 36.39
N GLU A 33 2.46 9.98 36.55
CA GLU A 33 2.69 10.57 37.86
C GLU A 33 1.36 10.78 38.59
N TYR A 34 0.35 11.34 37.91
CA TYR A 34 -0.96 11.56 38.49
C TYR A 34 -1.66 10.24 38.87
N ARG A 35 -1.49 9.20 38.06
CA ARG A 35 -1.98 7.83 38.34
C ARG A 35 -1.37 7.29 39.63
N ILE A 36 -0.06 7.41 39.81
CA ILE A 36 0.63 6.98 41.04
C ILE A 36 0.13 7.77 42.24
N CYS A 37 -0.02 9.09 42.12
CA CYS A 37 -0.58 9.92 43.19
C CYS A 37 -2.01 9.49 43.58
N LEU A 38 -2.85 9.13 42.60
CA LEU A 38 -4.20 8.64 42.87
C LEU A 38 -4.20 7.29 43.60
N ILE A 39 -3.31 6.36 43.22
CA ILE A 39 -3.17 5.06 43.90
C ILE A 39 -2.78 5.26 45.37
N ASN A 40 -1.77 6.08 45.65
CA ASN A 40 -1.36 6.40 47.02
C ASN A 40 -2.53 6.99 47.82
N ARG A 41 -3.31 7.89 47.20
CA ARG A 41 -4.47 8.49 47.86
C ARG A 41 -5.61 7.49 48.10
N ILE A 42 -5.74 6.46 47.26
CA ILE A 42 -6.66 5.34 47.51
C ILE A 42 -6.20 4.55 48.73
N GLU A 43 -4.91 4.18 48.80
CA GLU A 43 -4.34 3.47 49.95
C GLU A 43 -4.50 4.25 51.27
N GLU A 44 -4.28 5.55 51.25
CA GLU A 44 -4.56 6.45 52.39
C GLU A 44 -6.03 6.44 52.78
N THR A 45 -6.96 6.43 51.82
CA THR A 45 -8.39 6.32 52.15
C THR A 45 -8.75 4.95 52.71
N GLU A 46 -8.07 3.89 52.29
CA GLU A 46 -8.27 2.54 52.82
C GLU A 46 -7.80 2.41 54.26
N SER A 47 -6.64 2.98 54.62
CA SER A 47 -6.19 3.04 56.01
C SER A 47 -7.17 3.85 56.86
N CYS A 48 -7.61 5.02 56.39
CA CYS A 48 -8.63 5.80 57.09
C CYS A 48 -9.94 5.01 57.32
N ILE A 49 -10.39 4.24 56.32
CA ILE A 49 -11.59 3.40 56.46
C ILE A 49 -11.38 2.36 57.57
N LYS A 50 -10.22 1.69 57.60
CA LYS A 50 -9.89 0.69 58.62
C LYS A 50 -9.94 1.33 60.02
N ASP A 51 -9.40 2.53 60.18
CA ASP A 51 -9.40 3.27 61.45
C ASP A 51 -10.83 3.65 61.89
N TYR A 52 -11.67 4.16 60.99
CA TYR A 52 -13.06 4.49 61.37
C TYR A 52 -13.91 3.26 61.71
N VAL A 53 -13.60 2.10 61.11
CA VAL A 53 -14.24 0.82 61.45
C VAL A 53 -13.83 0.35 62.84
N THR A 54 -12.55 0.45 63.22
CA THR A 54 -12.10 0.08 64.59
C THR A 54 -12.67 1.03 65.65
N HIS A 55 -12.82 2.32 65.34
CA HIS A 55 -13.46 3.30 66.22
C HIS A 55 -15.01 3.22 66.23
N GLY A 56 -15.63 2.37 65.42
CA GLY A 56 -17.09 2.18 65.39
C GLY A 56 -17.89 3.33 64.77
N ASN A 57 -17.25 4.30 64.11
CA ASN A 57 -17.92 5.46 63.53
C ASN A 57 -18.42 5.18 62.10
N ARG A 58 -19.62 4.60 62.02
CA ARG A 58 -20.24 4.14 60.75
C ARG A 58 -20.44 5.26 59.71
N ASN A 59 -20.79 6.47 60.15
CA ASN A 59 -21.09 7.56 59.22
C ASN A 59 -19.83 8.06 58.51
N GLN A 60 -18.72 8.16 59.25
CA GLN A 60 -17.42 8.56 58.69
C GLN A 60 -16.85 7.48 57.77
N ALA A 61 -16.94 6.21 58.19
CA ALA A 61 -16.53 5.09 57.34
C ALA A 61 -17.27 5.06 55.99
N LEU A 62 -18.59 5.35 56.00
CA LEU A 62 -19.38 5.41 54.78
C LEU A 62 -18.97 6.58 53.86
N LEU A 63 -18.65 7.74 54.43
CA LEU A 63 -18.13 8.87 53.66
C LEU A 63 -16.78 8.54 53.00
N CYS A 64 -15.87 7.90 53.73
CA CYS A 64 -14.58 7.46 53.19
C CYS A 64 -14.74 6.41 52.08
N LEU A 65 -15.69 5.48 52.21
CA LEU A 65 -16.01 4.52 51.14
C LEU A 65 -16.50 5.21 49.87
N ARG A 66 -17.36 6.22 50.00
CA ARG A 66 -17.80 7.03 48.84
C ARG A 66 -16.63 7.77 48.19
N LYS A 67 -15.74 8.35 49.01
CA LYS A 67 -14.52 9.00 48.51
C LYS A 67 -13.63 8.00 47.75
N LYS A 68 -13.43 6.80 48.29
CA LYS A 68 -12.69 5.72 47.61
C LYS A 68 -13.32 5.38 46.26
N ALA A 69 -14.64 5.20 46.19
CA ALA A 69 -15.32 4.89 44.92
C ALA A 69 -15.09 5.97 43.84
N LEU A 70 -15.11 7.25 44.22
CA LEU A 70 -14.81 8.36 43.30
C LEU A 70 -13.35 8.35 42.83
N LEU A 71 -12.40 8.04 43.71
CA LEU A 71 -10.98 7.94 43.34
C LEU A 71 -10.73 6.77 42.38
N VAL A 72 -11.41 5.64 42.58
CA VAL A 72 -11.32 4.48 41.67
C VAL A 72 -11.92 4.82 40.31
N ASP A 73 -13.06 5.52 40.25
CA ASP A 73 -13.62 6.00 38.99
C ASP A 73 -12.66 6.97 38.28
N GLN A 74 -12.07 7.93 39.01
CA GLN A 74 -11.05 8.83 38.46
C GLN A 74 -9.84 8.07 37.93
N LEU A 75 -9.34 7.07 38.66
CA LEU A 75 -8.23 6.21 38.23
C LEU A 75 -8.55 5.52 36.89
N SER A 76 -9.75 4.96 36.75
CA SER A 76 -10.17 4.30 35.50
C SER A 76 -10.21 5.24 34.30
N ARG A 77 -10.59 6.51 34.52
CA ARG A 77 -10.58 7.55 33.47
C ARG A 77 -9.14 7.91 33.07
N ILE A 78 -8.23 8.04 34.04
CA ILE A 78 -6.81 8.30 33.77
C ILE A 78 -6.17 7.15 33.00
N ASP A 79 -6.44 5.89 33.38
CA ASP A 79 -5.97 4.72 32.63
C ASP A 79 -6.47 4.75 31.17
N SER A 80 -7.71 5.19 30.95
CA SER A 80 -8.29 5.35 29.60
C SER A 80 -7.61 6.46 28.80
N TYR A 81 -7.28 7.59 29.43
CA TYR A 81 -6.54 8.69 28.77
C TYR A 81 -5.10 8.31 28.47
N LEU A 82 -4.45 7.58 29.38
CA LEU A 82 -3.10 7.05 29.18
C LEU A 82 -3.05 6.12 27.98
N TYR A 83 -4.02 5.21 27.85
CA TYR A 83 -4.14 4.36 26.66
C TYR A 83 -4.30 5.16 25.36
N GLN A 84 -5.16 6.19 25.36
CA GLN A 84 -5.34 7.07 24.20
C GLN A 84 -4.05 7.79 23.82
N VAL A 85 -3.30 8.34 24.79
CA VAL A 85 -2.02 9.02 24.53
C VAL A 85 -0.99 8.05 23.98
N LEU A 86 -0.89 6.83 24.54
CA LEU A 86 0.01 5.79 24.02
C LEU A 86 -0.34 5.42 22.57
N GLN A 87 -1.62 5.27 22.26
CA GLN A 87 -2.06 4.99 20.89
C GLN A 87 -1.62 6.10 19.93
N VAL A 88 -1.84 7.36 20.29
CA VAL A 88 -1.42 8.50 19.46
C VAL A 88 0.10 8.53 19.30
N ILE A 89 0.88 8.23 20.34
CA ILE A 89 2.35 8.13 20.23
C ILE A 89 2.72 7.05 19.21
N SER A 90 2.15 5.84 19.31
CA SER A 90 2.41 4.76 18.35
C SER A 90 2.02 5.12 16.91
N ASP A 91 0.86 5.76 16.74
CA ASP A 91 0.38 6.22 15.42
C ASP A 91 1.33 7.27 14.83
N THR A 92 1.86 8.19 15.65
CA THR A 92 2.82 9.20 15.19
C THR A 92 4.19 8.62 14.84
N GLU A 93 4.65 7.62 15.57
CA GLU A 93 5.89 6.90 15.27
C GLU A 93 5.76 6.13 13.96
N LEU A 94 4.61 5.48 13.73
CA LEU A 94 4.31 4.84 12.44
C LEU A 94 4.23 5.87 11.31
N ALA A 95 3.58 7.02 11.53
CA ALA A 95 3.52 8.10 10.55
C ALA A 95 4.92 8.62 10.19
N GLN A 96 5.84 8.71 11.14
CA GLN A 96 7.22 9.08 10.88
C GLN A 96 7.92 8.07 9.95
N VAL A 97 7.76 6.77 10.21
CA VAL A 97 8.29 5.71 9.32
C VAL A 97 7.68 5.81 7.92
N ASN A 98 6.37 6.04 7.82
CA ASN A 98 5.68 6.18 6.54
C ASN A 98 6.19 7.38 5.72
N VAL A 99 6.51 8.48 6.39
CA VAL A 99 7.14 9.64 5.74
C VAL A 99 8.52 9.26 5.15
N ASP A 100 9.30 8.45 5.85
CA ASP A 100 10.60 8.00 5.35
C ASP A 100 10.45 7.01 4.18
N VAL A 101 9.52 6.06 4.27
CA VAL A 101 9.16 5.16 3.14
C VAL A 101 8.75 5.98 1.91
N TYR A 102 7.93 7.02 2.10
CA TYR A 102 7.54 7.90 1.01
C TYR A 102 8.74 8.64 0.38
N LYS A 103 9.70 9.12 1.19
CA LYS A 103 10.94 9.72 0.66
C LYS A 103 11.73 8.72 -0.18
N HIS A 104 11.85 7.47 0.29
CA HIS A 104 12.55 6.42 -0.46
C HIS A 104 11.83 6.06 -1.76
N LEU A 105 10.50 5.97 -1.75
CA LEU A 105 9.71 5.73 -2.96
C LEU A 105 9.87 6.87 -3.97
N LYS A 106 9.89 8.12 -3.49
CA LYS A 106 10.14 9.29 -4.32
C LYS A 106 11.53 9.23 -4.95
N LEU A 107 12.57 8.94 -4.18
CA LEU A 107 13.93 8.75 -4.69
C LEU A 107 14.02 7.62 -5.73
N GLY A 108 13.34 6.50 -5.48
CA GLY A 108 13.24 5.39 -6.44
C GLY A 108 12.56 5.79 -7.75
N SER A 109 11.47 6.57 -7.68
CA SER A 109 10.78 7.08 -8.87
C SER A 109 11.63 8.04 -9.70
N GLU A 110 12.40 8.91 -9.03
CA GLU A 110 13.32 9.84 -9.68
C GLU A 110 14.48 9.09 -10.35
N LEU A 111 15.01 8.06 -9.70
CA LEU A 111 16.05 7.19 -10.27
C LEU A 111 15.53 6.46 -11.50
N LEU A 112 14.33 5.85 -11.41
CA LEU A 112 13.72 5.15 -12.53
C LEU A 112 13.46 6.11 -13.71
N SER A 113 12.98 7.33 -13.45
CA SER A 113 12.79 8.35 -14.49
C SER A 113 14.12 8.72 -15.17
N LYS A 114 15.21 8.87 -14.40
CA LYS A 114 16.55 9.14 -14.93
C LYS A 114 17.06 7.97 -15.77
N LEU A 115 16.97 6.74 -15.25
CA LEU A 115 17.38 5.53 -15.97
C LEU A 115 16.58 5.36 -17.27
N SER A 116 15.26 5.55 -17.20
CA SER A 116 14.38 5.47 -18.35
C SER A 116 14.74 6.51 -19.42
N LYS A 117 15.10 7.74 -19.02
CA LYS A 117 15.58 8.77 -19.96
C LYS A 117 16.92 8.42 -20.61
N CYS A 118 17.86 7.84 -19.85
CA CYS A 118 19.13 7.37 -20.39
C CYS A 118 18.94 6.24 -21.41
N MET A 119 18.02 5.31 -21.15
CA MET A 119 17.74 4.18 -22.04
C MET A 119 16.91 4.58 -23.28
N GLN A 120 16.01 5.56 -23.16
CA GLN A 120 15.11 5.94 -24.25
C GLN A 120 15.79 6.69 -25.40
N MET A 121 16.94 7.34 -25.18
CA MET A 121 17.57 8.16 -26.23
C MET A 121 18.45 7.37 -27.20
N ASP A 122 19.27 6.43 -26.73
CA ASP A 122 20.26 5.76 -27.59
C ASP A 122 19.86 4.33 -27.98
N ASP A 123 19.21 3.59 -27.06
CA ASP A 123 18.99 2.15 -27.26
C ASP A 123 17.68 1.84 -28.01
N ILE A 124 16.63 2.65 -27.87
CA ILE A 124 15.36 2.38 -28.54
C ILE A 124 15.45 2.66 -30.04
N GLU A 125 16.06 3.78 -30.45
CA GLU A 125 16.20 4.12 -31.87
C GLU A 125 17.11 3.13 -32.60
N SER A 126 18.24 2.76 -31.98
CA SER A 126 19.16 1.76 -32.53
C SER A 126 18.55 0.35 -32.56
N MET A 127 17.83 -0.06 -31.51
CA MET A 127 17.15 -1.36 -31.47
C MET A 127 16.01 -1.43 -32.50
N LEU A 128 15.24 -0.36 -32.70
CA LEU A 128 14.19 -0.31 -33.72
C LEU A 128 14.78 -0.39 -35.13
N ALA A 129 15.89 0.30 -35.39
CA ALA A 129 16.61 0.19 -36.65
C ALA A 129 17.14 -1.24 -36.88
N VAL A 130 17.81 -1.84 -35.90
CA VAL A 130 18.31 -3.22 -35.97
C VAL A 130 17.17 -4.22 -36.15
N TRP A 131 16.04 -4.06 -35.46
CA TRP A 131 14.87 -4.93 -35.60
C TRP A 131 14.23 -4.81 -36.98
N GLN A 132 14.15 -3.60 -37.53
CA GLN A 132 13.63 -3.38 -38.87
C GLN A 132 14.53 -4.01 -39.93
N THR A 133 15.84 -3.78 -39.89
CA THR A 133 16.81 -4.43 -40.80
C THR A 133 16.81 -5.95 -40.63
N CYS A 134 16.69 -6.47 -39.41
CA CYS A 134 16.59 -7.91 -39.17
C CYS A 134 15.31 -8.50 -39.76
N ARG A 135 14.19 -7.78 -39.71
CA ARG A 135 12.95 -8.20 -40.37
C ARG A 135 13.04 -8.13 -41.89
N GLU A 136 13.59 -7.05 -42.45
CA GLU A 136 13.84 -6.95 -43.89
C GLU A 136 14.70 -8.13 -44.35
N ASN A 137 15.78 -8.44 -43.64
CA ASN A 137 16.60 -9.62 -43.93
C ASN A 137 15.85 -10.95 -43.76
N MET A 138 14.95 -11.08 -42.79
CA MET A 138 14.07 -12.25 -42.68
C MET A 138 13.10 -12.34 -43.86
N GLU A 139 12.54 -11.21 -44.31
CA GLU A 139 11.64 -11.16 -45.45
C GLU A 139 12.39 -11.48 -46.76
N ASP A 140 13.57 -10.90 -46.96
CA ASP A 140 14.45 -11.19 -48.10
C ASP A 140 14.88 -12.66 -48.12
N THR A 141 15.26 -13.22 -46.96
CA THR A 141 15.60 -14.65 -46.87
C THR A 141 14.38 -15.53 -47.10
N THR A 142 13.18 -15.17 -46.61
CA THR A 142 11.95 -15.91 -46.90
C THR A 142 11.56 -15.82 -48.37
N CYS A 143 11.76 -14.67 -49.02
CA CYS A 143 11.50 -14.47 -50.44
C CYS A 143 12.48 -15.27 -51.29
N ALA A 144 13.79 -15.20 -51.00
CA ALA A 144 14.81 -15.99 -51.69
C ALA A 144 14.60 -17.50 -51.49
N LEU A 145 14.21 -17.93 -50.29
CA LEU A 145 13.86 -19.33 -50.01
C LEU A 145 12.59 -19.74 -50.77
N ASN A 146 11.58 -18.87 -50.85
CA ASN A 146 10.34 -19.15 -51.56
C ASN A 146 10.53 -19.17 -53.09
N GLU A 147 11.36 -18.28 -53.63
CA GLU A 147 11.78 -18.28 -55.03
C GLU A 147 12.53 -19.58 -55.35
N HIS A 148 13.45 -20.02 -54.49
CA HIS A 148 14.13 -21.30 -54.66
C HIS A 148 13.18 -22.50 -54.47
N SER A 149 12.21 -22.41 -53.56
CA SER A 149 11.19 -23.43 -53.34
C SER A 149 10.26 -23.60 -54.54
N SER A 150 10.01 -22.54 -55.32
CA SER A 150 9.19 -22.61 -56.54
C SER A 150 9.80 -23.48 -57.65
N VAL A 151 11.11 -23.74 -57.59
CA VAL A 151 11.84 -24.59 -58.56
C VAL A 151 11.65 -26.08 -58.26
N VAL A 152 11.26 -26.42 -57.03
CA VAL A 152 10.89 -27.80 -56.71
C VAL A 152 9.52 -28.06 -57.35
N ASP A 153 9.42 -29.15 -58.10
CA ASP A 153 8.26 -29.46 -58.92
C ASP A 153 7.01 -29.62 -58.06
N ASN A 154 6.25 -28.53 -57.95
CA ASN A 154 5.11 -28.43 -57.04
C ASN A 154 4.07 -29.51 -57.37
N GLU A 155 3.97 -29.96 -58.61
CA GLU A 155 3.04 -31.02 -59.02
C GLU A 155 3.45 -32.39 -58.45
N ALA A 156 4.73 -32.76 -58.54
CA ALA A 156 5.23 -34.03 -58.00
C ALA A 156 5.14 -34.07 -56.46
N LEU A 157 5.41 -32.93 -55.80
CA LEU A 157 5.22 -32.76 -54.36
C LEU A 157 3.74 -32.77 -53.95
N LEU A 158 2.85 -32.16 -54.74
CA LEU A 158 1.41 -32.19 -54.50
C LEU A 158 0.85 -33.60 -54.67
N GLU A 159 1.35 -34.37 -55.63
CA GLU A 159 1.01 -35.79 -55.79
C GLU A 159 1.53 -36.62 -54.60
N GLU A 160 2.78 -36.40 -54.15
CA GLU A 160 3.32 -37.04 -52.94
C GLU A 160 2.52 -36.66 -51.70
N LEU A 161 2.14 -35.39 -51.54
CA LEU A 161 1.31 -34.89 -50.44
C LEU A 161 -0.10 -35.47 -50.51
N GLU A 162 -0.71 -35.56 -51.69
CA GLU A 162 -2.02 -36.21 -51.87
C GLU A 162 -1.92 -37.70 -51.55
N GLN A 163 -0.82 -38.36 -51.90
CA GLN A 163 -0.59 -39.77 -51.62
C GLN A 163 -0.35 -40.04 -50.13
N LEU A 164 0.39 -39.18 -49.44
CA LEU A 164 0.55 -39.18 -47.98
C LEU A 164 -0.77 -38.85 -47.28
N CYS A 165 -1.51 -37.84 -47.74
CA CYS A 165 -2.84 -37.51 -47.20
C CYS A 165 -3.86 -38.62 -47.45
N ARG A 166 -3.79 -39.36 -48.56
CA ARG A 166 -4.69 -40.49 -48.84
C ARG A 166 -4.29 -41.74 -48.04
N GLY A 167 -3.00 -41.90 -47.72
CA GLY A 167 -2.48 -42.90 -46.79
C GLY A 167 -2.86 -42.60 -45.33
N ASP A 168 -2.67 -41.36 -44.89
CA ASP A 168 -2.90 -40.89 -43.52
C ASP A 168 -4.36 -40.49 -43.26
N ALA A 169 -5.20 -40.25 -44.28
CA ALA A 169 -6.64 -39.98 -44.10
C ALA A 169 -7.36 -41.16 -43.43
N VAL A 170 -6.83 -42.38 -43.57
CA VAL A 170 -7.32 -43.56 -42.85
C VAL A 170 -6.97 -43.49 -41.35
N ASP A 171 -5.87 -42.83 -40.99
CA ASP A 171 -5.37 -42.74 -39.61
C ASP A 171 -5.82 -41.46 -38.87
N ILE A 172 -5.97 -40.33 -39.57
CA ILE A 172 -6.49 -39.07 -38.98
C ILE A 172 -7.99 -39.21 -38.64
N ALA A 173 -8.77 -39.89 -39.47
CA ALA A 173 -10.18 -40.15 -39.19
C ALA A 173 -10.39 -41.16 -38.04
N LYS A 174 -9.44 -42.10 -37.84
CA LYS A 174 -9.47 -43.05 -36.71
C LYS A 174 -9.06 -42.43 -35.37
N ASN A 175 -8.19 -41.41 -35.40
CA ASN A 175 -7.68 -40.76 -34.20
C ASN A 175 -8.61 -39.65 -33.63
N LEU A 176 -9.75 -39.38 -34.29
CA LEU A 176 -10.77 -38.44 -33.79
C LEU A 176 -11.91 -39.11 -33.00
N GLN A 177 -11.84 -40.42 -32.73
CA GLN A 177 -12.83 -41.15 -31.92
C GLN A 177 -12.22 -41.95 -30.77
N VAL A 178 -11.41 -41.34 -29.91
CA VAL A 178 -11.15 -41.86 -28.55
C VAL A 178 -10.89 -40.69 -27.61
N ALA A 179 -11.93 -40.10 -27.04
CA ALA A 179 -11.82 -39.41 -25.76
C ALA A 179 -12.20 -40.41 -24.65
N PRO A 180 -11.22 -40.85 -23.84
CA PRO A 180 -11.46 -41.02 -22.42
C PRO A 180 -10.36 -40.37 -21.58
N SER A 181 -10.82 -39.82 -20.47
CA SER A 181 -10.03 -39.39 -19.33
C SER A 181 -9.03 -40.45 -18.86
N SER A 182 -7.75 -40.10 -18.68
CA SER A 182 -6.93 -40.58 -17.56
C SER A 182 -5.54 -39.91 -17.50
N CYS A 183 -5.28 -39.28 -16.35
CA CYS A 183 -4.00 -39.12 -15.66
C CYS A 183 -2.99 -38.06 -16.14
N THR A 184 -2.89 -37.03 -15.28
CA THR A 184 -1.72 -36.18 -15.03
C THR A 184 -0.45 -36.97 -14.70
N PRO A 185 0.73 -36.35 -14.94
CA PRO A 185 1.67 -36.23 -13.83
C PRO A 185 2.28 -34.83 -13.69
N ASN A 186 2.14 -34.31 -12.47
CA ASN A 186 3.10 -33.56 -11.67
C ASN A 186 4.20 -32.77 -12.40
N SER A 187 4.09 -31.44 -12.38
CA SER A 187 5.28 -30.58 -12.30
C SER A 187 5.46 -30.14 -10.85
N GLU A 188 6.51 -30.67 -10.22
CA GLU A 188 7.08 -30.09 -9.02
C GLU A 188 7.58 -28.69 -9.34
N THR A 189 7.04 -27.73 -8.61
CA THR A 189 7.44 -26.34 -8.51
C THR A 189 8.91 -26.21 -8.13
N VAL A 190 9.73 -25.64 -9.02
CA VAL A 190 10.88 -24.82 -8.61
C VAL A 190 10.40 -23.37 -8.51
N ASN A 191 10.38 -22.92 -7.26
CA ASN A 191 10.08 -21.58 -6.79
C ASN A 191 11.10 -20.56 -7.31
N ILE A 192 10.63 -19.59 -8.11
CA ILE A 192 11.16 -18.21 -8.08
C ILE A 192 9.96 -17.30 -7.89
N SER A 193 9.79 -16.84 -6.66
CA SER A 193 8.72 -15.94 -6.22
C SER A 193 8.90 -14.56 -6.87
N GLN A 194 7.95 -14.17 -7.73
CA GLN A 194 7.64 -12.77 -7.99
C GLN A 194 6.52 -12.33 -7.02
N PRO A 195 6.68 -11.25 -6.24
CA PRO A 195 5.54 -10.66 -5.55
C PRO A 195 4.70 -9.86 -6.54
N ALA A 196 3.43 -10.29 -6.68
CA ALA A 196 2.38 -9.54 -7.34
C ALA A 196 2.22 -8.16 -6.67
N THR A 197 2.08 -7.12 -7.49
CA THR A 197 1.28 -5.94 -7.13
C THR A 197 0.30 -5.70 -8.25
N THR A 198 -0.89 -6.26 -8.05
CA THR A 198 -2.13 -5.81 -8.66
C THR A 198 -2.34 -4.35 -8.26
N ILE A 199 -2.29 -3.44 -9.23
CA ILE A 199 -2.81 -2.09 -9.08
C ILE A 199 -4.31 -2.16 -9.39
N PRO A 200 -5.21 -1.83 -8.44
CA PRO A 200 -6.62 -1.64 -8.74
C PRO A 200 -6.80 -0.51 -9.75
N LEU A 201 -7.51 -0.80 -10.83
CA LEU A 201 -7.94 0.16 -11.83
C LEU A 201 -8.92 1.15 -11.16
N ALA A 202 -8.49 2.39 -10.95
CA ALA A 202 -9.40 3.49 -10.61
C ALA A 202 -9.86 4.19 -11.91
N PRO A 203 -11.13 4.63 -11.99
CA PRO A 203 -11.72 5.18 -13.21
C PRO A 203 -11.03 6.45 -13.72
N VAL A 204 -10.87 6.53 -15.04
CA VAL A 204 -10.44 7.75 -15.74
C VAL A 204 -11.54 8.80 -15.60
N ASP A 205 -11.29 9.81 -14.79
CA ASP A 205 -12.13 11.01 -14.69
C ASP A 205 -11.93 11.86 -15.95
N HIS A 206 -13.03 12.11 -16.66
CA HIS A 206 -13.11 13.02 -17.78
C HIS A 206 -13.06 14.46 -17.25
N PRO A 207 -12.34 15.42 -17.87
CA PRO A 207 -12.37 16.81 -17.43
C PRO A 207 -13.81 17.36 -17.55
N PRO A 208 -14.33 18.08 -16.55
CA PRO A 208 -15.70 18.56 -16.56
C PRO A 208 -15.91 19.66 -17.61
N ASP A 209 -16.95 19.48 -18.42
CA ASP A 209 -17.52 20.49 -19.29
C ASP A 209 -17.75 21.82 -18.54
N GLU A 210 -17.26 22.91 -19.13
CA GLU A 210 -17.52 24.27 -18.66
C GLU A 210 -19.04 24.59 -18.72
N PRO A 211 -19.60 25.25 -17.70
CA PRO A 211 -20.98 25.71 -17.76
C PRO A 211 -21.10 26.89 -18.73
N LYS A 212 -21.79 26.67 -19.86
CA LYS A 212 -22.27 27.75 -20.75
C LYS A 212 -23.16 28.69 -19.94
N MET A 213 -22.67 29.91 -19.66
CA MET A 213 -23.51 31.02 -19.22
C MET A 213 -24.53 31.33 -20.32
N VAL A 214 -25.80 31.10 -20.02
CA VAL A 214 -26.93 31.58 -20.81
C VAL A 214 -27.06 33.08 -20.54
N ALA A 215 -26.88 33.89 -21.59
CA ALA A 215 -27.15 35.32 -21.56
C ALA A 215 -28.65 35.58 -21.35
N PRO A 216 -29.08 36.49 -20.46
CA PRO A 216 -30.45 36.94 -20.43
C PRO A 216 -30.70 37.89 -21.61
N LEU A 217 -31.72 37.57 -22.40
CA LEU A 217 -32.34 38.45 -23.37
C LEU A 217 -32.89 39.67 -22.64
N ASN A 218 -32.25 40.83 -22.81
CA ASN A 218 -32.89 42.11 -22.58
C ASN A 218 -33.69 42.48 -23.83
N SER A 219 -35.01 42.28 -23.78
CA SER A 219 -35.97 43.05 -24.56
C SER A 219 -37.26 43.25 -23.75
N CYS A 220 -37.36 44.43 -23.12
CA CYS A 220 -38.53 45.22 -22.72
C CYS A 220 -38.20 46.02 -21.45
#